data_AF-A0AAE8SZ14-F1
#
_entry.id   AF-A0AAE8SZ14-F1
#
_cell.length_a   1.000
_cell.length_b   1.000
_cell.length_c   1.000
_cell.angle_alpha   90.00
_cell.angle_beta   90.00
_cell.angle_gamma   90.00
#
_symmetry.space_group_name_H-M   'P 1'
#
loop_
_entity.id
_entity.type
_entity.pdbx_description
1 polymer ?
#
loop_
_entity_poly.entity_id
_entity_poly.type
_entity_poly.pdbx_seq_one_letter_code
_entity_poly.pdbx_strand_id
1 'polypeptide(L)'
;MSLSTLQPYLHYIQHVRTRTAITTLVATAAAGLLIPGIHCIVRSYRGFLALGRGGIPYNFFGWLLQASLKLIARTDTTETSHYSRPEILQLYSPLADLCFLAGPPPLQERSGARPTVPFYTAPQRQTTEIATEATRGRMESFLRAVFSSGAGARDIH
;
A
#
# COMPACT_ATOMS: atom_id res chain seq x y z
N MET A 1 -63.92 -13.25 -31.48
CA MET A 1 -63.27 -12.55 -30.33
C MET A 1 -62.40 -11.46 -30.92
N SER A 2 -62.73 -10.19 -30.69
CA SER A 2 -62.14 -9.06 -31.44
C SER A 2 -60.73 -8.72 -30.96
N LEU A 3 -59.84 -8.33 -31.87
CA LEU A 3 -58.50 -7.81 -31.55
C LEU A 3 -58.57 -6.62 -30.57
N SER A 4 -59.64 -5.83 -30.63
CA SER A 4 -59.85 -4.68 -29.74
C SER A 4 -60.03 -5.06 -28.26
N THR A 5 -60.54 -6.26 -27.96
CA THR A 5 -60.72 -6.74 -26.57
C THR A 5 -59.42 -7.22 -25.92
N LEU A 6 -58.37 -7.55 -26.69
CA LEU A 6 -57.08 -8.03 -26.17
C LEU A 6 -56.02 -6.91 -26.01
N GLN A 7 -56.28 -5.74 -26.61
CA GLN A 7 -55.39 -4.58 -26.56
C GLN A 7 -54.97 -4.12 -25.15
N PRO A 8 -55.87 -4.03 -24.14
CA PRO A 8 -55.46 -3.62 -22.79
C PRO A 8 -54.55 -4.66 -22.10
N TYR A 9 -54.75 -5.96 -22.39
CA TYR A 9 -53.90 -7.03 -21.86
C TYR A 9 -52.49 -6.99 -22.44
N LEU A 10 -52.37 -6.75 -23.75
CA LEU A 10 -51.05 -6.63 -24.40
C LEU A 10 -50.28 -5.41 -23.88
N HIS A 11 -50.97 -4.28 -23.69
CA HIS A 11 -50.37 -3.08 -23.11
C HIS A 11 -49.91 -3.32 -21.66
N TYR A 12 -50.72 -4.00 -20.83
CA TYR A 12 -50.34 -4.37 -19.46
C TYR A 12 -49.09 -5.26 -19.42
N ILE A 13 -49.04 -6.31 -20.25
CA ILE A 13 -47.89 -7.21 -20.33
C ILE A 13 -46.63 -6.46 -20.79
N GLN A 14 -46.76 -5.57 -21.78
CA GLN A 14 -45.67 -4.71 -22.23
C GLN A 14 -45.18 -3.77 -21.12
N HIS A 15 -46.07 -3.15 -20.34
CA HIS A 15 -45.71 -2.28 -19.21
C HIS A 15 -44.96 -3.04 -18.11
N VAL A 16 -45.46 -4.20 -17.71
CA VAL A 16 -44.82 -5.04 -16.68
C VAL A 16 -43.43 -5.49 -17.17
N ARG A 17 -43.32 -5.99 -18.40
CA ARG A 17 -42.05 -6.42 -19.00
C ARG A 17 -41.04 -5.27 -19.07
N THR A 18 -41.46 -4.09 -19.53
CA THR A 18 -40.57 -2.92 -19.68
C THR A 18 -40.06 -2.43 -18.32
N ARG A 19 -40.92 -2.37 -17.30
CA ARG A 19 -40.50 -2.02 -15.92
C ARG A 19 -39.53 -3.04 -15.35
N THR A 20 -39.81 -4.34 -15.48
CA THR A 20 -38.89 -5.38 -15.01
C THR A 20 -37.54 -5.30 -15.72
N ALA A 21 -37.52 -5.11 -17.04
CA ALA A 21 -36.29 -5.00 -17.83
C ALA A 21 -35.44 -3.77 -17.44
N ILE A 22 -36.08 -2.63 -17.20
CA ILE A 22 -35.39 -1.42 -16.72
C ILE A 22 -34.82 -1.66 -15.33
N THR A 23 -35.59 -2.23 -14.40
CA THR A 23 -35.11 -2.50 -13.03
C THR A 23 -33.95 -3.48 -13.02
N THR A 24 -34.00 -4.53 -13.84
CA THR A 24 -32.89 -5.48 -13.95
C THR A 24 -31.66 -4.81 -14.53
N LEU A 25 -31.79 -4.02 -15.61
CA LEU A 25 -30.65 -3.34 -16.23
C LEU A 25 -29.96 -2.37 -15.24
N VAL A 26 -30.75 -1.59 -14.52
CA VAL A 26 -30.24 -0.67 -13.48
C VAL A 26 -29.55 -1.46 -12.36
N ALA A 27 -30.16 -2.54 -11.88
CA ALA A 27 -29.58 -3.37 -10.83
C ALA A 27 -28.26 -4.03 -11.27
N THR A 28 -28.19 -4.55 -12.50
CA THR A 28 -26.97 -5.17 -13.03
C THR A 28 -25.86 -4.13 -13.25
N ALA A 29 -26.20 -2.94 -13.75
CA ALA A 29 -25.24 -1.85 -13.90
C ALA A 29 -24.72 -1.36 -12.53
N ALA A 30 -25.61 -1.19 -11.56
CA ALA A 30 -25.25 -0.83 -10.20
C ALA A 30 -24.35 -1.90 -9.55
N ALA A 31 -24.71 -3.18 -9.67
CA ALA A 31 -23.88 -4.28 -9.17
C ALA A 31 -22.50 -4.33 -9.85
N GLY A 32 -22.46 -4.15 -11.17
CA GLY A 32 -21.22 -4.13 -11.95
C GLY A 32 -20.23 -3.04 -11.51
N LEU A 33 -20.72 -1.92 -10.99
CA LEU A 33 -19.87 -0.83 -10.49
C LEU A 33 -19.58 -0.92 -8.98
N LEU A 34 -20.59 -1.30 -8.18
CA LEU A 34 -20.48 -1.33 -6.72
C LEU A 34 -19.61 -2.50 -6.23
N ILE A 35 -19.73 -3.69 -6.83
CA ILE A 35 -18.97 -4.88 -6.41
C ILE A 35 -17.44 -4.64 -6.49
N PRO A 36 -16.86 -4.19 -7.62
CA PRO A 36 -15.42 -3.94 -7.68
C PRO A 36 -14.99 -2.77 -6.78
N GLY A 37 -15.84 -1.74 -6.64
CA GLY A 37 -15.58 -0.61 -5.74
C GLY A 37 -15.47 -1.05 -4.28
N ILE A 38 -16.44 -1.82 -3.80
CA ILE A 38 -16.46 -2.39 -2.44
C ILE A 38 -15.26 -3.31 -2.25
N HIS A 39 -14.94 -4.17 -3.22
CA HIS A 39 -13.77 -5.05 -3.14
C HIS A 39 -12.46 -4.27 -2.99
N CYS A 40 -12.30 -3.17 -3.74
CA CYS A 40 -11.14 -2.28 -3.64
C CYS A 40 -11.04 -1.63 -2.24
N ILE A 41 -12.15 -1.11 -1.72
CA ILE A 41 -12.24 -0.49 -0.39
C ILE A 41 -11.90 -1.51 0.69
N VAL A 42 -12.49 -2.71 0.64
CA VAL A 42 -12.24 -3.78 1.62
C VAL A 42 -10.78 -4.22 1.59
N ARG A 43 -10.20 -4.40 0.39
CA ARG A 43 -8.78 -4.77 0.24
C ARG A 43 -7.86 -3.67 0.79
N SER A 44 -8.16 -2.40 0.51
CA SER A 44 -7.39 -1.26 1.03
C SER A 44 -7.48 -1.16 2.55
N TYR A 45 -8.68 -1.31 3.11
CA TYR A 45 -8.89 -1.25 4.56
C TYR A 45 -8.20 -2.42 5.28
N ARG A 46 -8.30 -3.64 4.75
CA ARG A 46 -7.56 -4.79 5.29
C ARG A 46 -6.05 -4.61 5.22
N GLY A 47 -5.56 -4.03 4.12
CA GLY A 47 -4.14 -3.70 3.98
C GLY A 47 -3.68 -2.66 4.99
N PHE A 48 -4.50 -1.65 5.28
CA PHE A 48 -4.25 -0.70 6.36
C PHE A 48 -4.20 -1.39 7.73
N LEU A 49 -5.14 -2.28 8.02
CA LEU A 49 -5.12 -3.05 9.27
C LEU A 49 -3.87 -3.94 9.37
N ALA A 50 -3.40 -4.51 8.28
CA ALA A 50 -2.20 -5.35 8.25
C ALA A 50 -0.90 -4.59 8.59
N LEU A 51 -0.86 -3.26 8.44
CA LEU A 51 0.26 -2.43 8.91
C LEU A 51 0.37 -2.39 10.44
N GLY A 52 -0.69 -2.79 11.15
CA GLY A 52 -0.77 -2.69 12.60
C GLY A 52 -0.87 -1.25 13.11
N ARG A 53 -0.77 -1.09 14.43
CA ARG A 53 -0.90 0.22 15.09
C ARG A 53 0.32 1.10 14.76
N GLY A 54 0.11 2.35 14.37
CA GLY A 54 1.19 3.23 13.92
C GLY A 54 0.82 4.71 13.88
N GLY A 55 0.62 5.31 15.05
CA GLY A 55 0.38 6.75 15.22
C GLY A 55 -1.04 7.21 14.88
N ILE A 56 -1.61 6.77 13.76
CA ILE A 56 -2.99 7.11 13.38
C ILE A 56 -4.02 6.14 13.99
N PRO A 57 -5.28 6.58 14.17
CA PRO A 57 -6.34 5.74 14.73
C PRO A 57 -6.50 4.42 13.96
N TYR A 58 -6.43 3.28 14.65
CA TYR A 58 -6.55 1.96 14.04
C TYR A 58 -8.02 1.58 13.83
N ASN A 59 -8.73 2.39 13.05
CA ASN A 59 -10.15 2.24 12.72
C ASN A 59 -10.43 2.80 11.33
N PHE A 60 -11.71 2.80 10.93
CA PHE A 60 -12.12 3.30 9.61
C PHE A 60 -11.75 4.78 9.38
N PHE A 61 -11.79 5.62 10.41
CA PHE A 61 -11.43 7.04 10.29
C PHE A 61 -9.94 7.24 10.04
N GLY A 62 -9.07 6.46 10.69
CA GLY A 62 -7.63 6.52 10.40
C GLY A 62 -7.32 6.05 8.98
N TRP A 63 -8.02 5.03 8.47
CA TRP A 63 -7.91 4.64 7.07
C TRP A 63 -8.33 5.78 6.12
N LEU A 64 -9.43 6.48 6.41
CA LEU A 64 -9.89 7.60 5.59
C LEU A 64 -8.90 8.77 5.62
N LEU A 65 -8.36 9.09 6.81
CA LEU A 65 -7.35 10.13 6.97
C LEU A 65 -6.08 9.81 6.17
N GLN A 66 -5.58 8.57 6.21
CA GLN A 66 -4.44 8.20 5.38
C GLN A 66 -4.79 8.31 3.88
N ALA A 67 -6.01 7.94 3.49
CA ALA A 67 -6.44 7.98 2.10
C ALA A 67 -6.52 9.42 1.59
N SER A 68 -6.95 10.38 2.40
CA SER A 68 -6.93 11.80 2.04
C SER A 68 -5.51 12.35 1.96
N LEU A 69 -4.61 11.92 2.84
CA LEU A 69 -3.20 12.33 2.79
C LEU A 69 -2.50 11.87 1.51
N LYS A 70 -2.97 10.80 0.87
CA LYS A 70 -2.45 10.33 -0.41
C LYS A 70 -2.57 11.36 -1.53
N LEU A 71 -3.50 12.31 -1.45
CA LEU A 71 -3.66 13.38 -2.44
C LEU A 71 -2.47 14.37 -2.45
N ILE A 72 -1.75 14.47 -1.33
CA ILE A 72 -0.63 15.40 -1.15
C ILE A 72 0.70 14.63 -1.06
N ALA A 73 0.67 13.35 -0.68
CA ALA A 73 1.85 12.52 -0.56
C ALA A 73 2.51 12.23 -1.92
N ARG A 74 3.84 12.09 -1.92
CA ARG A 74 4.58 11.63 -3.10
C ARG A 74 4.19 10.18 -3.42
N THR A 75 3.83 9.94 -4.68
CA THR A 75 3.45 8.62 -5.18
C THR A 75 4.63 7.65 -5.20
N ASP A 76 5.83 8.14 -5.53
CA ASP A 76 7.05 7.35 -5.55
C ASP A 76 8.07 7.91 -4.55
N THR A 77 8.40 7.09 -3.54
CA THR A 77 9.41 7.41 -2.53
C THR A 77 10.75 6.73 -2.82
N THR A 78 10.81 5.94 -3.89
CA THR A 78 11.98 5.17 -4.33
C THR A 78 12.74 5.82 -5.48
N GLU A 79 12.12 6.80 -6.13
CA GLU A 79 12.68 7.60 -7.21
C GLU A 79 13.94 8.37 -6.78
N THR A 80 15.08 8.06 -7.44
CA THR A 80 16.38 8.69 -7.15
C THR A 80 16.81 9.70 -8.21
N SER A 81 16.08 9.86 -9.32
CA SER A 81 16.46 10.75 -10.43
C SER A 81 16.67 12.21 -10.01
N HIS A 82 16.06 12.64 -8.91
CA HIS A 82 16.33 13.96 -8.33
C HIS A 82 17.82 14.18 -8.03
N TYR A 83 18.54 13.16 -7.55
CA TYR A 83 19.97 13.26 -7.24
C TYR A 83 20.86 13.31 -8.49
N SER A 84 20.34 12.92 -9.65
CA SER A 84 21.07 12.96 -10.93
C SER A 84 20.91 14.28 -11.69
N ARG A 85 20.21 15.26 -11.10
CA ARG A 85 19.96 16.56 -11.73
C ARG A 85 21.23 17.42 -11.76
N PRO A 86 21.58 18.04 -12.90
CA PRO A 86 22.82 18.82 -13.02
C PRO A 86 22.86 20.01 -12.06
N GLU A 87 21.72 20.62 -11.74
CA GLU A 87 21.64 21.74 -10.80
C GLU A 87 21.98 21.31 -9.36
N ILE A 88 21.64 20.06 -9.01
CA ILE A 88 21.90 19.49 -7.68
C ILE A 88 23.36 19.02 -7.60
N LEU A 89 23.87 18.37 -8.64
CA LEU A 89 25.26 17.92 -8.69
C LEU A 89 26.26 19.07 -8.56
N GLN A 90 25.94 20.25 -9.13
CA GLN A 90 26.75 21.45 -8.97
C GLN A 90 26.87 21.91 -7.51
N LEU A 91 25.85 21.67 -6.67
CA LEU A 91 25.86 22.06 -5.26
C LEU A 91 26.76 21.16 -4.41
N TYR A 92 26.91 19.88 -4.78
CA TYR A 92 27.66 18.88 -4.02
C TYR A 92 29.07 18.60 -4.60
N SER A 93 29.40 19.16 -5.77
CA SER A 93 30.73 19.10 -6.38
C SER A 93 31.75 19.90 -5.56
N PRO A 94 33.01 19.44 -5.36
CA PRO A 94 33.72 18.38 -6.08
C PRO A 94 33.74 17.00 -5.40
N LEU A 95 33.15 16.86 -4.22
CA LEU A 95 33.25 15.63 -3.41
C LEU A 95 32.12 14.63 -3.66
N ALA A 96 31.06 15.01 -4.39
CA ALA A 96 29.87 14.19 -4.64
C ALA A 96 30.18 12.81 -5.25
N ASP A 97 31.19 12.72 -6.11
CA ASP A 97 31.57 11.49 -6.81
C ASP A 97 32.69 10.71 -6.11
N LEU A 98 33.13 11.18 -4.93
CA LEU A 98 34.23 10.56 -4.20
C LEU A 98 33.73 9.51 -3.19
N CYS A 99 34.36 8.35 -3.20
CA CYS A 99 34.22 7.34 -2.16
C CYS A 99 35.32 7.55 -1.10
N PHE A 100 34.93 7.84 0.14
CA PHE A 100 35.87 8.04 1.25
C PHE A 100 36.23 6.75 1.98
N LEU A 101 35.55 5.64 1.69
CA LEU A 101 35.91 4.34 2.23
C LEU A 101 37.12 3.81 1.48
N ALA A 102 38.30 3.97 2.09
CA ALA A 102 39.55 3.45 1.59
C ALA A 102 39.64 1.93 1.82
N GLY A 103 39.88 1.15 0.77
CA GLY A 103 40.22 -0.28 0.87
C GLY A 103 39.55 -1.15 -0.19
N PRO A 104 40.31 -2.02 -0.89
CA PRO A 104 39.71 -3.12 -1.64
C PRO A 104 39.21 -4.22 -0.69
N PRO A 105 38.08 -4.88 -1.01
CA PRO A 105 37.21 -4.60 -2.15
C PRO A 105 36.32 -3.37 -1.92
N PRO A 106 35.89 -2.67 -2.99
CA PRO A 106 34.83 -1.67 -2.87
C PRO A 106 33.62 -2.29 -2.17
N LEU A 107 32.87 -1.47 -1.41
CA LEU A 107 31.64 -1.92 -0.77
C LEU A 107 30.79 -2.66 -1.80
N GLN A 108 30.50 -3.92 -1.49
CA GLN A 108 29.68 -4.74 -2.38
C GLN A 108 28.29 -4.12 -2.43
N GLU A 109 27.76 -3.99 -3.65
CA GLU A 109 26.37 -3.59 -3.83
C GLU A 109 25.47 -4.57 -3.08
N ARG A 110 24.49 -4.03 -2.33
CA ARG A 110 23.55 -4.86 -1.58
C ARG A 110 22.81 -5.78 -2.56
N SER A 111 22.96 -7.08 -2.39
CA SER A 111 22.21 -8.04 -3.19
C SER A 111 20.72 -8.01 -2.80
N GLY A 112 19.85 -8.07 -3.80
CA GLY A 112 18.41 -8.19 -3.62
C GLY A 112 17.60 -7.02 -4.17
N ALA A 113 16.34 -7.30 -4.52
CA ALA A 113 15.42 -6.31 -5.05
C ALA A 113 15.12 -5.22 -4.00
N ARG A 114 14.77 -4.02 -4.48
CA ARG A 114 14.27 -2.95 -3.61
C ARG A 114 12.98 -3.43 -2.92
N PRO A 115 12.81 -3.16 -1.62
CA PRO A 115 11.59 -3.54 -0.93
C PRO A 115 10.37 -2.83 -1.51
N THR A 116 9.24 -3.53 -1.54
CA THR A 116 7.97 -2.93 -1.96
C THR A 116 7.44 -2.05 -0.85
N VAL A 117 7.42 -0.74 -1.09
CA VAL A 117 6.78 0.22 -0.20
C VAL A 117 5.29 0.27 -0.56
N PRO A 118 4.37 -0.11 0.34
CA PRO A 118 2.95 0.00 0.05
C PRO A 118 2.54 1.48 -0.05
N PHE A 119 1.56 1.79 -0.90
CA PHE A 119 1.08 3.16 -1.17
C PHE A 119 0.24 3.77 -0.04
N TYR A 120 0.71 3.65 1.20
CA TYR A 120 0.10 4.22 2.40
C TYR A 120 0.98 5.35 2.93
N THR A 121 0.37 6.51 3.19
CA THR A 121 1.11 7.70 3.66
C THR A 121 1.59 7.54 5.11
N ALA A 122 0.78 6.91 5.96
CA ALA A 122 1.13 6.60 7.34
C ALA A 122 0.26 5.45 7.86
N PRO A 123 0.78 4.52 8.69
CA PRO A 123 2.20 4.32 8.97
C PRO A 123 2.95 3.71 7.77
N GLN A 124 4.07 4.31 7.40
CA GLN A 124 4.93 3.73 6.36
C GLN A 124 5.74 2.59 6.99
N ARG A 125 5.39 1.35 6.65
CA ARG A 125 6.12 0.15 7.08
C ARG A 125 6.57 -0.65 5.86
N GLN A 126 7.76 -1.22 5.96
CA GLN A 126 8.21 -2.26 5.05
C GLN A 126 7.44 -3.55 5.39
N THR A 127 6.52 -3.95 4.51
CA THR A 127 5.64 -5.10 4.75
C THR A 127 6.13 -6.41 4.12
N THR A 128 7.19 -6.36 3.31
CA THR A 128 7.66 -7.51 2.51
C THR A 128 8.84 -8.25 3.12
N GLU A 129 9.69 -7.60 3.91
CA GLU A 129 10.85 -8.22 4.56
C GLU A 129 10.59 -8.42 6.05
N ILE A 130 9.53 -9.16 6.38
CA ILE A 130 9.29 -9.60 7.76
C ILE A 130 10.30 -10.73 8.05
N ALA A 131 11.05 -10.61 9.14
CA ALA A 131 12.03 -11.62 9.54
C ALA A 131 11.34 -12.98 9.75
N THR A 132 11.96 -14.04 9.23
CA THR A 132 11.52 -15.42 9.52
C THR A 132 11.70 -15.75 11.00
N GLU A 133 10.92 -16.69 11.53
CA GLU A 133 11.04 -17.12 12.93
C GLU A 133 12.46 -17.60 13.26
N ALA A 134 13.14 -18.27 12.32
CA ALA A 134 14.53 -18.66 12.48
C ALA A 134 15.46 -17.44 12.64
N THR A 135 15.25 -16.39 11.84
CA THR A 135 16.02 -15.15 11.92
C THR A 135 15.75 -14.40 13.22
N ARG A 136 14.48 -14.34 13.63
CA ARG A 136 14.07 -13.79 14.93
C ARG A 136 14.73 -14.53 16.09
N GLY A 137 14.70 -15.87 16.08
CA GLY A 137 15.33 -16.70 17.09
C GLY A 137 16.85 -16.48 17.19
N ARG A 138 17.54 -16.36 16.03
CA ARG A 138 18.97 -15.98 16.02
C ARG A 138 19.20 -14.61 16.67
N MET A 139 18.40 -13.60 16.31
CA MET A 139 18.51 -12.26 16.89
C MET A 139 18.26 -12.27 18.41
N GLU A 140 17.20 -12.93 18.88
CA GLU A 140 16.89 -13.04 20.31
C GLU A 140 17.99 -13.78 21.08
N SER A 141 18.57 -14.85 20.51
CA SER A 141 19.68 -15.58 21.11
C SER A 141 20.95 -14.72 21.23
N PHE A 142 21.28 -13.95 20.18
CA PHE A 142 22.41 -13.03 20.20
C PHE A 142 22.23 -11.93 21.25
N LEU A 143 21.05 -11.30 21.32
CA LEU A 143 20.76 -10.28 22.33
C LEU A 143 20.91 -10.85 23.75
N ARG A 144 20.38 -12.04 24.02
CA ARG A 144 20.56 -12.72 25.31
C ARG A 144 22.03 -12.95 25.64
N ALA A 145 22.82 -13.40 24.66
CA ALA A 145 24.25 -13.61 24.83
C ALA A 145 24.97 -12.31 25.20
N VAL A 146 24.69 -11.21 24.49
CA VAL A 146 25.26 -9.87 24.77
C VAL A 146 24.88 -9.37 26.17
N PHE A 147 23.63 -9.55 26.58
CA PHE A 147 23.21 -9.17 27.94
C PHE A 147 23.87 -10.05 29.01
N SER A 148 24.04 -11.34 28.75
CA SER A 148 24.69 -12.27 29.69
C SER A 148 26.20 -12.08 29.80
N SER A 149 26.87 -11.58 28.76
CA SER A 149 28.32 -11.37 28.75
C SER A 149 28.75 -10.05 29.42
N GLY A 150 27.81 -9.18 29.79
CA GLY A 150 28.10 -7.87 30.37
C GLY A 150 28.84 -6.91 29.43
N ALA A 151 29.04 -7.28 28.16
CA ALA A 151 29.80 -6.51 27.18
C ALA A 151 29.15 -5.16 26.86
N GLY A 152 27.82 -5.03 27.01
CA GLY A 152 27.11 -3.77 26.79
C GLY A 152 27.31 -2.70 27.88
N ALA A 153 27.91 -3.03 29.02
CA ALA A 153 28.09 -2.09 30.14
C ALA A 153 29.49 -1.45 30.21
N ARG A 154 30.45 -1.87 29.36
CA ARG A 154 31.86 -1.49 29.51
C ARG A 154 32.37 -0.39 28.57
N ASP A 155 31.60 0.02 27.55
CA ASP A 155 32.08 0.97 26.51
C ASP A 155 31.36 2.34 26.52
N ILE A 156 30.80 2.75 27.66
CA ILE A 156 30.20 4.10 27.85
C ILE A 156 30.93 4.84 28.98
N HIS A 157 32.22 5.13 28.78
CA HIS A 157 32.95 6.15 29.54
C HIS A 157 34.08 6.76 28.70
#